data_AF-A0A8C5LB33-F1
#
_entry.id   AF-A0A8C5LB33-F1
#
_cell.length_a   1.000
_cell.length_b   1.000
_cell.length_c   1.000
_cell.angle_alpha   90.00
_cell.angle_beta   90.00
_cell.angle_gamma   90.00
#
_symmetry.space_group_name_H-M   'P 1'
#
loop_
_entity.id
_entity.type
_entity.pdbx_description
1 polymer ?
#
loop_
_entity_poly.entity_id
_entity_poly.type
_entity_poly.pdbx_seq_one_letter_code
_entity_poly.pdbx_strand_id
1 'polypeptide(L)'
;MEYRHVTLFRPFGPLMKVKSEMIDITRSVINIIVPLAERTEAFVQFMQNFRDVCIHQDKRIHLTVVYFGKEGLSKVKSILESVTSESNFNNYTLISLNEEFNRGRGLNVGARAWDKGEVLMFFCDVDIYFSAEFLNSCRLNAEPGKKVFYPVVFSLYNPAIVYANQDVPPSVEQQLVHKKDSGFWRDFGFGMTCQYQSDFLAIGGFDMEVKGWGGEDVHLYRK
;
A
#
# COMPACT_ATOMS: atom_id res chain seq x y z
N MET A 1 -7.43 0.15 19.42
CA MET A 1 -8.70 0.77 19.00
C MET A 1 -9.67 -0.34 18.67
N GLU A 2 -10.86 -0.30 19.23
CA GLU A 2 -11.95 -1.24 18.91
C GLU A 2 -12.87 -0.61 17.87
N TYR A 3 -13.18 -1.35 16.81
CA TYR A 3 -14.07 -0.87 15.76
C TYR A 3 -15.39 -1.62 15.81
N ARG A 4 -16.48 -0.89 15.60
CA ARG A 4 -17.83 -1.45 15.56
C ARG A 4 -18.36 -1.39 14.14
N HIS A 5 -18.54 -2.55 13.53
CA HIS A 5 -19.23 -2.65 12.25
C HIS A 5 -20.72 -2.74 12.52
N VAL A 6 -21.50 -1.82 11.94
CA VAL A 6 -22.96 -1.85 11.98
C VAL A 6 -23.49 -1.99 10.56
N THR A 7 -24.22 -3.08 10.29
CA THR A 7 -24.93 -3.27 9.03
C THR A 7 -26.33 -2.70 9.17
N LEU A 8 -26.66 -1.74 8.29
CA LEU A 8 -27.96 -1.10 8.24
C LEU A 8 -28.65 -1.48 6.92
N PHE A 9 -29.94 -1.78 6.99
CA PHE A 9 -30.78 -2.08 5.84
C PHE A 9 -31.87 -1.02 5.75
N ARG A 10 -31.95 -0.36 4.60
CA ARG A 10 -32.99 0.63 4.32
C ARG A 10 -33.83 0.14 3.15
N PRO A 11 -34.99 -0.51 3.40
CA PRO A 11 -35.99 -0.73 2.35
C PRO A 11 -36.67 0.61 2.00
N PHE A 12 -37.83 0.59 1.35
CA PHE A 12 -38.65 1.79 1.11
C PHE A 12 -39.16 2.50 2.39
N GLY A 13 -38.64 2.16 3.57
CA GLY A 13 -39.05 2.65 4.89
C GLY A 13 -37.88 3.12 5.77
N PRO A 14 -38.07 3.17 7.11
CA PRO A 14 -37.04 3.63 8.04
C PRO A 14 -35.82 2.69 8.07
N LEU A 15 -34.66 3.26 8.41
CA LEU A 15 -33.39 2.54 8.50
C LEU A 15 -33.42 1.48 9.61
N MET A 16 -33.18 0.23 9.27
CA MET A 16 -33.18 -0.90 10.22
C MET A 16 -31.75 -1.35 10.50
N LYS A 17 -31.41 -1.57 11.77
CA LYS A 17 -30.15 -2.18 12.16
C LYS A 17 -30.25 -3.70 12.02
N VAL A 18 -29.47 -4.27 11.09
CA VAL A 18 -29.48 -5.71 10.81
C VAL A 18 -28.47 -6.45 11.68
N LYS A 19 -27.26 -5.91 11.80
CA LYS A 19 -26.16 -6.58 12.48
C LYS A 19 -25.25 -5.55 13.15
N SER A 20 -24.64 -5.93 14.27
CA SER A 20 -23.55 -5.16 14.86
C SER A 20 -22.52 -6.06 15.49
N GLU A 21 -21.29 -5.92 15.03
CA GLU A 21 -20.17 -6.75 15.43
C GLU A 21 -19.00 -5.88 15.87
N MET A 22 -18.24 -6.37 16.83
CA MET A 22 -16.97 -5.80 17.22
C MET A 22 -15.90 -6.47 16.35
N ILE A 23 -15.13 -5.67 15.62
CA ILE A 23 -13.99 -6.16 14.84
C ILE A 23 -12.72 -5.83 15.59
N ASP A 24 -12.03 -6.88 16.05
CA ASP A 24 -10.71 -6.76 16.64
C ASP A 24 -9.65 -6.72 15.53
N ILE A 25 -9.15 -5.52 15.26
CA ILE A 25 -8.03 -5.33 14.33
C ILE A 25 -6.68 -5.21 15.05
N THR A 26 -6.63 -5.38 16.38
CA THR A 26 -5.45 -5.05 17.20
C THR A 26 -4.25 -5.94 16.91
N ARG A 27 -4.47 -7.18 16.47
CA ARG A 27 -3.42 -8.16 16.22
C ARG A 27 -2.99 -8.30 14.76
N SER A 28 -3.70 -7.68 13.83
CA SER A 28 -3.44 -7.86 12.39
C SER A 28 -2.22 -7.04 11.95
N VAL A 29 -1.12 -7.72 11.64
CA VAL A 29 0.06 -7.11 10.98
C VAL A 29 -0.25 -6.91 9.50
N ILE A 30 0.18 -5.77 8.95
CA ILE A 30 0.17 -5.55 7.50
C ILE A 30 1.59 -5.68 6.97
N ASN A 31 1.78 -6.51 5.95
CA ASN A 31 3.01 -6.52 5.15
C ASN A 31 2.82 -5.60 3.93
N ILE A 32 3.49 -4.44 3.93
CA ILE A 32 3.50 -3.52 2.79
C ILE A 32 4.56 -3.98 1.81
N ILE A 33 4.16 -4.35 0.60
CA ILE A 33 5.05 -4.87 -0.44
C ILE A 33 5.24 -3.81 -1.51
N VAL A 34 6.49 -3.37 -1.70
CA VAL A 34 6.87 -2.29 -2.61
C VAL A 34 7.88 -2.80 -3.64
N PRO A 35 7.48 -3.01 -4.91
CA PRO A 35 8.41 -3.26 -6.00
C PRO A 35 9.08 -1.94 -6.43
N LEU A 36 10.38 -1.95 -6.67
CA LEU A 36 11.17 -0.74 -6.92
C LEU A 36 12.31 -0.98 -7.92
N ALA A 37 12.54 -0.03 -8.82
CA ALA A 37 13.74 0.04 -9.67
C ALA A 37 14.10 1.52 -9.88
N GLU A 38 15.37 1.90 -9.73
CA GLU A 38 15.95 3.24 -10.04
C GLU A 38 15.34 4.48 -9.31
N ARG A 39 14.11 4.39 -8.78
CA ARG A 39 13.36 5.50 -8.18
C ARG A 39 13.74 5.79 -6.74
N THR A 40 15.04 5.96 -6.48
CA THR A 40 15.57 6.16 -5.13
C THR A 40 15.07 7.44 -4.45
N GLU A 41 14.77 8.49 -5.21
CA GLU A 41 14.23 9.75 -4.67
C GLU A 41 12.78 9.58 -4.18
N ALA A 42 11.94 8.93 -5.00
CA ALA A 42 10.58 8.57 -4.58
C ALA A 42 10.63 7.66 -3.34
N PHE A 43 11.59 6.73 -3.29
CA PHE A 43 11.76 5.86 -2.12
C PHE A 43 12.14 6.63 -0.84
N VAL A 44 12.93 7.71 -0.94
CA VAL A 44 13.20 8.58 0.22
C VAL A 44 11.91 9.21 0.74
N GLN A 45 11.06 9.75 -0.15
CA GLN A 45 9.78 10.34 0.23
C GLN A 45 8.81 9.31 0.81
N PHE A 46 8.74 8.12 0.19
CA PHE A 46 8.00 6.98 0.71
C PHE A 46 8.43 6.63 2.13
N MET A 47 9.74 6.55 2.38
CA MET A 47 10.26 6.19 3.69
C MET A 47 10.00 7.28 4.75
N GLN A 48 9.91 8.55 4.37
CA GLN A 48 9.46 9.62 5.27
C GLN A 48 8.01 9.37 5.72
N ASN A 49 7.08 9.16 4.77
CA ASN A 49 5.70 8.84 5.09
C ASN A 49 5.58 7.53 5.90
N PHE A 50 6.36 6.50 5.53
CA PHE A 50 6.42 5.23 6.24
C PHE A 50 6.87 5.40 7.70
N ARG A 51 7.88 6.23 7.98
CA ARG A 51 8.33 6.48 9.37
C ARG A 51 7.18 7.08 10.19
N ASP A 52 6.53 8.11 9.69
CA ASP A 52 5.49 8.83 10.41
C ASP A 52 4.25 7.96 10.64
N VAL A 53 3.86 7.16 9.65
CA VAL A 53 2.63 6.37 9.71
C VAL A 53 2.87 4.99 10.31
N CYS A 54 3.87 4.25 9.84
CA CYS A 54 4.07 2.86 10.21
C CYS A 54 4.87 2.71 11.51
N ILE A 55 5.90 3.54 11.73
CA ILE A 55 6.80 3.40 12.88
C ILE A 55 6.27 4.19 14.07
N HIS A 56 5.87 5.45 13.87
CA HIS A 56 5.42 6.30 14.97
C HIS A 56 3.96 6.02 15.38
N GLN A 57 3.06 5.78 14.43
CA GLN A 57 1.63 5.65 14.69
C GLN A 57 1.15 4.20 14.78
N ASP A 58 1.20 3.42 13.69
CA ASP A 58 0.55 2.10 13.63
C ASP A 58 1.29 0.98 14.36
N LYS A 59 2.63 0.93 14.19
CA LYS A 59 3.58 0.01 14.85
C LYS A 59 3.42 -1.49 14.51
N ARG A 60 2.43 -1.88 13.71
CA ARG A 60 2.12 -3.29 13.38
C ARG A 60 2.26 -3.53 11.89
N ILE A 61 3.41 -3.13 11.38
CA ILE A 61 3.74 -3.13 9.96
C ILE A 61 5.05 -3.88 9.75
N HIS A 62 5.08 -4.65 8.67
CA HIS A 62 6.31 -5.14 8.05
C HIS A 62 6.45 -4.51 6.66
N LEU A 63 7.68 -4.16 6.27
CA LEU A 63 7.97 -3.62 4.94
C LEU A 63 8.76 -4.62 4.11
N THR A 64 8.22 -5.09 3.00
CA THR A 64 8.95 -5.89 2.01
C THR A 64 9.25 -5.03 0.79
N VAL A 65 10.53 -4.71 0.58
CA VAL A 65 11.01 -4.02 -0.63
C VAL A 65 11.57 -5.05 -1.59
N VAL A 66 11.05 -5.07 -2.82
CA VAL A 66 11.56 -5.93 -3.91
C VAL A 66 12.24 -5.04 -4.94
N TYR A 67 13.57 -5.03 -4.90
CA TYR A 67 14.40 -4.16 -5.71
C TYR A 67 14.89 -4.86 -6.98
N PHE A 68 14.68 -4.24 -8.14
CA PHE A 68 15.14 -4.71 -9.44
C PHE A 68 16.40 -3.95 -9.89
N GLY A 69 17.37 -4.69 -10.39
CA GLY A 69 18.64 -4.15 -10.87
C GLY A 69 19.68 -3.91 -9.77
N LYS A 70 20.81 -3.32 -10.18
CA LYS A 70 21.96 -3.04 -9.31
C LYS A 70 22.13 -1.56 -9.02
N GLU A 71 21.85 -0.71 -10.00
CA GLU A 71 21.91 0.74 -9.84
C GLU A 71 20.93 1.16 -8.76
N GLY A 72 21.33 2.06 -7.84
CA GLY A 72 20.48 2.54 -6.74
C GLY A 72 20.26 1.59 -5.55
N LEU A 73 20.58 0.29 -5.66
CA LEU A 73 20.38 -0.70 -4.59
C LEU A 73 21.13 -0.34 -3.30
N SER A 74 22.38 0.14 -3.42
CA SER A 74 23.19 0.56 -2.27
C SER A 74 22.55 1.72 -1.50
N LYS A 75 21.93 2.68 -2.22
CA LYS A 75 21.21 3.80 -1.63
C LYS A 75 19.95 3.34 -0.91
N VAL A 76 19.18 2.40 -1.49
CA VAL A 76 18.02 1.80 -0.83
C VAL A 76 18.41 1.06 0.45
N LYS A 77 19.50 0.28 0.42
CA LYS A 77 20.05 -0.37 1.63
C LYS A 77 20.42 0.64 2.70
N SER A 78 21.16 1.69 2.33
CA SER A 78 21.56 2.75 3.27
C SER A 78 20.36 3.47 3.90
N ILE A 79 19.29 3.71 3.13
CA ILE A 79 18.04 4.31 3.67
C ILE A 79 17.40 3.37 4.69
N LEU A 80 17.27 2.08 4.39
CA LEU A 80 16.70 1.09 5.31
C LEU A 80 17.56 0.94 6.59
N GLU A 81 18.88 0.92 6.45
CA GLU A 81 19.83 0.86 7.57
C GLU A 81 19.75 2.11 8.46
N SER A 82 19.62 3.31 7.88
CA SER A 82 19.40 4.57 8.63
C SER A 82 18.10 4.53 9.42
N VAL A 83 17.00 4.05 8.82
CA VAL A 83 15.73 3.89 9.54
C VAL A 83 15.88 2.88 10.68
N THR A 84 16.62 1.79 10.46
CA THR A 84 16.90 0.79 11.49
C THR A 84 17.65 1.40 12.68
N SER A 85 18.72 2.15 12.42
CA SER A 85 19.56 2.74 13.46
C SER A 85 18.89 3.88 14.23
N GLU A 86 18.09 4.71 13.54
CA GLU A 86 17.44 5.88 14.15
C GLU A 86 16.17 5.54 14.92
N SER A 87 15.45 4.49 14.52
CA SER A 87 14.11 4.18 15.05
C SER A 87 13.97 2.78 15.66
N ASN A 88 15.05 1.99 15.67
CA ASN A 88 15.05 0.58 16.09
C ASN A 88 14.00 -0.28 15.36
N PHE A 89 13.69 0.08 14.11
CA PHE A 89 12.73 -0.63 13.28
C PHE A 89 13.42 -1.75 12.50
N ASN A 90 13.16 -2.99 12.88
CA ASN A 90 13.78 -4.19 12.28
C ASN A 90 12.80 -5.03 11.43
N ASN A 91 11.53 -4.61 11.33
CA ASN A 91 10.49 -5.36 10.64
C ASN A 91 10.46 -5.04 9.14
N TYR A 92 11.55 -5.33 8.44
CA TYR A 92 11.60 -5.23 6.98
C TYR A 92 12.32 -6.40 6.32
N THR A 93 12.11 -6.52 5.01
CA THR A 93 12.79 -7.49 4.15
C THR A 93 13.16 -6.79 2.84
N LEU A 94 14.42 -6.89 2.45
CA LEU A 94 14.89 -6.41 1.16
C LEU A 94 15.24 -7.60 0.27
N ILE A 95 14.54 -7.73 -0.85
CA ILE A 95 14.78 -8.76 -1.87
C ILE A 95 15.38 -8.07 -3.08
N SER A 96 16.55 -8.51 -3.53
CA SER A 96 17.19 -7.98 -4.74
C SER A 96 17.06 -8.98 -5.88
N LEU A 97 16.53 -8.50 -7.01
CA LEU A 97 16.35 -9.25 -8.25
C LEU A 97 17.24 -8.60 -9.33
N ASN A 98 18.14 -9.38 -9.92
CA ASN A 98 19.00 -8.91 -11.01
C ASN A 98 18.29 -9.11 -12.36
N GLU A 99 17.12 -8.49 -12.51
CA GLU A 99 16.21 -8.57 -13.66
C GLU A 99 15.69 -7.17 -13.98
N GLU A 100 15.11 -6.97 -15.18
CA GLU A 100 14.37 -5.75 -15.50
C GLU A 100 13.12 -5.61 -14.64
N PHE A 101 12.70 -4.36 -14.39
CA PHE A 101 11.55 -4.09 -13.56
C PHE A 101 10.27 -4.72 -14.11
N ASN A 102 9.57 -5.47 -13.25
CA ASN A 102 8.24 -5.97 -13.50
C ASN A 102 7.42 -5.91 -12.21
N ARG A 103 6.33 -5.15 -12.23
CA ARG A 103 5.53 -4.88 -11.02
C ARG A 103 4.85 -6.14 -10.50
N GLY A 104 4.15 -6.88 -11.36
CA GLY A 104 3.49 -8.13 -11.00
C GLY A 104 4.47 -9.17 -10.46
N ARG A 105 5.65 -9.28 -11.08
CA ARG A 105 6.75 -10.13 -10.59
C ARG A 105 7.21 -9.71 -9.21
N GLY A 106 7.44 -8.42 -9.00
CA GLY A 106 7.94 -7.89 -7.73
C GLY A 106 6.94 -8.14 -6.60
N LEU A 107 5.66 -7.84 -6.83
CA LEU A 107 4.60 -8.10 -5.86
C LEU A 107 4.43 -9.60 -5.58
N ASN A 108 4.48 -10.46 -6.60
CA ASN A 108 4.37 -11.92 -6.41
C ASN A 108 5.55 -12.47 -5.61
N VAL A 109 6.78 -12.04 -5.90
CA VAL A 109 7.98 -12.43 -5.14
C VAL A 109 7.88 -11.95 -3.69
N GLY A 110 7.49 -10.68 -3.48
CA GLY A 110 7.34 -10.11 -2.14
C GLY A 110 6.24 -10.80 -1.33
N ALA A 111 5.13 -11.18 -1.97
CA ALA A 111 4.04 -11.93 -1.34
C ALA A 111 4.49 -13.34 -0.93
N ARG A 112 5.26 -14.02 -1.78
CA ARG A 112 5.73 -15.39 -1.53
C ARG A 112 6.92 -15.48 -0.57
N ALA A 113 7.66 -14.38 -0.37
CA ALA A 113 8.76 -14.33 0.57
C ALA A 113 8.32 -14.31 2.04
N TRP A 114 7.05 -14.07 2.31
CA TRP A 114 6.51 -14.12 3.66
C TRP A 114 6.29 -15.57 4.13
N ASP A 115 6.91 -15.93 5.25
CA ASP A 115 6.94 -17.29 5.81
C ASP A 115 6.42 -17.36 7.26
N LYS A 116 5.97 -16.25 7.84
CA LYS A 116 5.59 -16.12 9.26
C LYS A 116 4.11 -16.44 9.54
N GLY A 117 3.48 -17.23 8.68
CA GLY A 117 2.05 -17.57 8.74
C GLY A 117 1.14 -16.56 8.04
N GLU A 118 -0.14 -16.53 8.39
CA GLU A 118 -1.15 -15.67 7.74
C GLU A 118 -0.84 -14.18 7.91
N VAL A 119 -0.92 -13.40 6.82
CA VAL A 119 -0.68 -11.95 6.87
C VAL A 119 -1.60 -11.21 5.90
N LEU A 120 -2.02 -10.01 6.31
CA LEU A 120 -2.67 -9.06 5.43
C LEU A 120 -1.61 -8.33 4.62
N MET A 121 -1.62 -8.46 3.31
CA MET A 121 -0.69 -7.76 2.43
C MET A 121 -1.31 -6.46 1.95
N PHE A 122 -0.49 -5.43 1.82
CA PHE A 122 -0.81 -4.22 1.07
C PHE A 122 0.15 -4.11 -0.11
N PHE A 123 -0.35 -4.31 -1.33
CA PHE A 123 0.41 -4.06 -2.55
C PHE A 123 0.45 -2.55 -2.80
N CYS A 124 1.65 -1.99 -2.81
CA CYS A 124 1.84 -0.54 -2.76
C CYS A 124 2.92 -0.10 -3.75
N ASP A 125 2.66 0.98 -4.46
CA ASP A 125 3.66 1.62 -5.33
C ASP A 125 4.45 2.65 -4.51
N VAL A 126 5.70 2.90 -4.90
CA VAL A 126 6.59 3.80 -4.15
C VAL A 126 6.10 5.26 -4.10
N ASP A 127 5.24 5.68 -5.03
CA ASP A 127 4.68 7.05 -5.04
C ASP A 127 3.40 7.21 -4.22
N ILE A 128 2.93 6.16 -3.56
CA ILE A 128 1.71 6.24 -2.77
C ILE A 128 2.02 6.88 -1.42
N TYR A 129 1.30 7.98 -1.15
CA TYR A 129 1.18 8.53 0.19
C TYR A 129 -0.04 7.93 0.88
N PHE A 130 0.12 7.42 2.09
CA PHE A 130 -0.97 6.81 2.86
C PHE A 130 -0.97 7.28 4.32
N SER A 131 -2.06 7.00 5.03
CA SER A 131 -2.25 7.36 6.45
C SER A 131 -2.49 6.13 7.33
N ALA A 132 -2.44 6.32 8.65
CA ALA A 132 -2.74 5.24 9.60
C ALA A 132 -4.22 4.80 9.51
N GLU A 133 -5.13 5.73 9.21
CA GLU A 133 -6.55 5.46 8.99
C GLU A 133 -6.78 4.59 7.76
N PHE A 134 -5.99 4.79 6.69
CA PHE A 134 -6.02 3.92 5.53
C PHE A 134 -5.58 2.49 5.89
N LEU A 135 -4.50 2.32 6.65
CA LEU A 135 -4.05 1.01 7.12
C LEU A 135 -5.12 0.31 7.99
N ASN A 136 -5.83 1.06 8.82
CA ASN A 136 -6.99 0.53 9.55
C ASN A 136 -8.13 0.13 8.61
N SER A 137 -8.38 0.90 7.55
CA SER A 137 -9.36 0.55 6.52
C SER A 137 -9.01 -0.77 5.82
N CYS A 138 -7.73 -1.04 5.56
CA CYS A 138 -7.30 -2.35 5.07
C CYS A 138 -7.68 -3.49 6.02
N ARG A 139 -7.41 -3.35 7.32
CA ARG A 139 -7.76 -4.38 8.33
C ARG A 139 -9.26 -4.58 8.50
N LEU A 140 -10.06 -3.55 8.32
CA LEU A 140 -11.52 -3.61 8.47
C LEU A 140 -12.21 -4.21 7.25
N ASN A 141 -11.64 -3.99 6.06
CA ASN A 141 -12.29 -4.32 4.79
C ASN A 141 -11.71 -5.55 4.08
N ALA A 142 -10.60 -6.12 4.53
CA ALA A 142 -10.11 -7.42 4.09
C ALA A 142 -10.45 -8.52 5.12
N GLU A 143 -10.81 -9.71 4.67
CA GLU A 143 -11.08 -10.87 5.52
C GLU A 143 -10.72 -12.16 4.76
N PRO A 144 -9.92 -13.07 5.36
CA PRO A 144 -9.43 -14.25 4.66
C PRO A 144 -10.59 -15.10 4.14
N GLY A 145 -10.50 -15.54 2.89
CA GLY A 145 -11.46 -16.40 2.22
C GLY A 145 -12.82 -15.75 1.94
N LYS A 146 -12.98 -14.44 2.16
CA LYS A 146 -14.28 -13.76 2.00
C LYS A 146 -14.22 -12.46 1.22
N LYS A 147 -13.29 -11.56 1.54
CA LYS A 147 -13.25 -10.22 0.93
C LYS A 147 -11.83 -9.67 0.82
N VAL A 148 -11.59 -9.01 -0.30
CA VAL A 148 -10.38 -8.22 -0.59
C VAL A 148 -10.78 -6.75 -0.66
N PHE A 149 -9.90 -5.86 -0.23
CA PHE A 149 -10.14 -4.41 -0.25
C PHE A 149 -9.33 -3.72 -1.34
N TYR A 150 -10.03 -3.08 -2.28
CA TYR A 150 -9.45 -2.22 -3.32
C TYR A 150 -9.79 -0.75 -3.04
N PRO A 151 -8.87 0.05 -2.48
CA PRO A 151 -9.09 1.48 -2.29
C PRO A 151 -9.15 2.26 -3.61
N VAL A 152 -9.96 3.32 -3.61
CA VAL A 152 -9.92 4.36 -4.66
C VAL A 152 -8.81 5.35 -4.30
N VAL A 153 -7.89 5.57 -5.22
CA VAL A 153 -6.72 6.44 -4.98
C VAL A 153 -6.95 7.83 -5.58
N PHE A 154 -6.53 8.87 -4.86
CA PHE A 154 -6.52 10.24 -5.38
C PHE A 154 -5.19 10.50 -6.09
N SER A 155 -5.23 10.81 -7.38
CA SER A 155 -4.05 11.17 -8.17
C SER A 155 -3.86 12.68 -8.09
N LEU A 156 -2.73 13.12 -7.53
CA LEU A 156 -2.34 14.51 -7.55
C LEU A 156 -1.84 14.90 -8.95
N TYR A 157 -2.15 16.13 -9.37
CA TYR A 157 -1.48 16.74 -10.51
C TYR A 157 -0.03 17.09 -10.15
N ASN A 158 0.79 17.32 -11.18
CA ASN A 158 2.18 17.72 -10.96
C ASN A 158 2.22 19.05 -10.18
N PRO A 159 2.78 19.08 -8.96
CA PRO A 159 2.78 20.27 -8.12
C PRO A 159 3.57 21.43 -8.75
N ALA A 160 4.57 21.13 -9.59
CA ALA A 160 5.32 22.16 -10.32
C ALA A 160 4.43 22.93 -11.32
N ILE A 161 3.31 22.34 -11.76
CA ILE A 161 2.33 22.98 -12.63
C ILE A 161 1.25 23.67 -11.80
N VAL A 162 0.70 22.98 -10.79
CA VAL A 162 -0.38 23.50 -9.93
C VAL A 162 0.05 24.77 -9.19
N TYR A 163 1.31 24.82 -8.73
CA TYR A 163 1.85 25.92 -7.93
C TYR A 163 2.84 26.79 -8.71
N ALA A 164 2.85 26.74 -10.05
CA ALA A 164 3.83 27.46 -10.89
C ALA A 164 3.85 28.98 -10.66
N ASN A 165 2.72 29.56 -10.23
CA ASN A 165 2.57 31.00 -9.98
C ASN A 165 2.84 31.39 -8.51
N GLN A 166 3.32 30.47 -7.68
CA GLN A 166 3.68 30.73 -6.28
C GLN A 166 5.20 30.75 -6.15
N ASP A 167 5.75 31.76 -5.46
CA ASP A 167 7.19 31.85 -5.21
C ASP A 167 7.71 30.67 -4.38
N VAL A 168 6.87 30.14 -3.50
CA VAL A 168 7.16 28.98 -2.66
C VAL A 168 5.97 28.03 -2.72
N PRO A 169 6.17 26.76 -3.11
CA PRO A 169 5.09 25.77 -3.08
C PRO A 169 4.65 25.49 -1.64
N PRO A 170 3.37 25.15 -1.42
CA PRO A 170 2.85 24.87 -0.09
C PRO A 170 3.49 23.61 0.51
N SER A 171 3.31 23.39 1.82
CA SER A 171 3.87 22.19 2.48
C SER A 171 3.27 20.90 1.91
N VAL A 172 3.96 19.77 2.07
CA VAL A 172 3.48 18.47 1.57
C VAL A 172 2.09 18.15 2.10
N GLU A 173 1.82 18.42 3.38
CA GLU A 173 0.51 18.20 4.01
C GLU A 173 -0.59 19.03 3.36
N GLN A 174 -0.28 20.26 2.95
CA GLN A 174 -1.22 21.13 2.25
C GLN A 174 -1.46 20.69 0.80
N GLN A 175 -0.44 20.13 0.15
CA GLN A 175 -0.54 19.56 -1.20
C GLN A 175 -1.38 18.28 -1.22
N LEU A 176 -1.34 17.50 -0.15
CA LEU A 176 -2.10 16.25 0.01
C LEU A 176 -3.61 16.46 0.23
N VAL A 177 -4.06 17.69 0.44
CA VAL A 177 -5.49 17.98 0.58
C VAL A 177 -6.19 17.73 -0.76
N HIS A 178 -7.17 16.83 -0.74
CA HIS A 178 -7.96 16.49 -1.93
C HIS A 178 -8.83 17.67 -2.37
N LYS A 179 -8.45 18.32 -3.48
CA LYS A 179 -9.18 19.43 -4.08
C LYS A 179 -9.33 19.19 -5.58
N LYS A 180 -10.37 19.78 -6.19
CA LYS A 180 -10.65 19.62 -7.63
C LYS A 180 -9.53 20.19 -8.52
N ASP A 181 -8.80 21.18 -8.02
CA ASP A 181 -7.68 21.84 -8.70
C ASP A 181 -6.32 21.19 -8.42
N SER A 182 -6.23 20.28 -7.44
CA SER A 182 -4.98 19.57 -7.10
C SER A 182 -4.93 18.13 -7.61
N GLY A 183 -6.03 17.56 -8.10
CA GLY A 183 -6.04 16.20 -8.62
C GLY A 183 -7.44 15.65 -8.92
N PHE A 184 -7.53 14.32 -8.98
CA PHE A 184 -8.78 13.60 -9.24
C PHE A 184 -8.78 12.20 -8.63
N TRP A 185 -9.96 11.66 -8.34
CA TRP A 185 -10.12 10.27 -7.91
C TRP A 185 -9.98 9.33 -9.10
N ARG A 186 -9.14 8.30 -8.97
CA ARG A 186 -8.98 7.26 -9.98
C ARG A 186 -10.06 6.21 -9.79
N ASP A 187 -11.12 6.30 -10.58
CA ASP A 187 -12.12 5.24 -10.74
C ASP A 187 -11.65 4.12 -11.67
N PHE A 188 -10.41 4.22 -12.17
CA PHE A 188 -9.70 3.20 -12.93
C PHE A 188 -8.35 2.86 -12.25
N GLY A 189 -8.20 1.60 -11.84
CA GLY A 189 -6.93 1.07 -11.29
C GLY A 189 -7.16 0.16 -10.09
N PHE A 190 -6.49 -0.99 -10.10
CA PHE A 190 -6.61 -2.02 -9.05
C PHE A 190 -5.25 -2.35 -8.42
N GLY A 191 -4.22 -1.56 -8.72
CA GLY A 191 -2.84 -1.81 -8.32
C GLY A 191 -2.64 -1.76 -6.81
N MET A 192 -3.35 -0.87 -6.10
CA MET A 192 -3.28 -0.75 -4.64
C MET A 192 -4.39 -1.60 -4.05
N THR A 193 -4.03 -2.66 -3.34
CA THR A 193 -5.00 -3.63 -2.80
C THR A 193 -4.52 -4.22 -1.49
N CYS A 194 -5.48 -4.45 -0.59
CA CYS A 194 -5.28 -5.07 0.71
C CYS A 194 -5.96 -6.45 0.72
N GLN A 195 -5.16 -7.51 0.73
CA GLN A 195 -5.62 -8.90 0.64
C GLN A 195 -4.76 -9.83 1.46
N TYR A 196 -5.36 -10.91 1.94
CA TYR A 196 -4.63 -11.94 2.68
C TYR A 196 -3.73 -12.75 1.76
N GLN A 197 -2.56 -13.14 2.27
CA GLN A 197 -1.60 -13.94 1.51
C GLN A 197 -2.21 -15.27 1.05
N SER A 198 -2.97 -15.94 1.93
CA SER A 198 -3.67 -17.19 1.59
C SER A 198 -4.59 -17.04 0.38
N ASP A 199 -5.42 -15.99 0.36
CA ASP A 199 -6.34 -15.68 -0.75
C ASP A 199 -5.59 -15.43 -2.06
N PHE A 200 -4.55 -14.60 -2.01
CA PHE A 200 -3.72 -14.30 -3.17
C PHE A 200 -3.05 -15.56 -3.75
N LEU A 201 -2.55 -16.44 -2.89
CA LEU A 201 -1.90 -17.68 -3.31
C LEU A 201 -2.92 -18.71 -3.83
N ALA A 202 -4.12 -18.77 -3.25
CA ALA A 202 -5.18 -19.68 -3.65
C ALA A 202 -5.66 -19.44 -5.10
N ILE A 203 -5.67 -18.19 -5.55
CA ILE A 203 -6.00 -17.80 -6.94
C ILE A 203 -4.79 -17.86 -7.91
N GLY A 204 -3.66 -18.42 -7.45
CA GLY A 204 -2.42 -18.57 -8.22
C GLY A 204 -1.54 -17.33 -8.31
N GLY A 205 -1.93 -16.21 -7.69
CA GLY A 205 -1.21 -14.94 -7.73
C GLY A 205 -1.29 -14.22 -9.08
N PHE A 206 -0.27 -13.41 -9.39
CA PHE A 206 -0.17 -12.69 -10.66
C PHE A 206 0.09 -13.63 -11.85
N ASP A 207 -0.43 -13.25 -13.01
CA ASP A 207 0.00 -13.82 -14.28
C ASP A 207 1.42 -13.33 -14.60
N MET A 208 2.34 -14.28 -14.75
CA MET A 208 3.77 -14.02 -14.94
C MET A 208 4.13 -13.75 -16.40
N GLU A 209 3.19 -13.90 -17.33
CA GLU A 209 3.39 -13.58 -18.75
C GLU A 209 3.32 -12.06 -19.01
N VAL A 210 2.67 -11.30 -18.13
CA VAL A 210 2.64 -9.84 -18.21
C VAL A 210 4.03 -9.28 -17.95
N LYS A 211 4.57 -8.53 -18.92
CA LYS A 211 5.88 -7.87 -18.83
C LYS A 211 5.74 -6.40 -18.46
N GLY A 212 6.64 -5.92 -17.59
CA GLY A 212 6.71 -4.50 -17.22
C GLY A 212 5.65 -4.05 -16.21
N TRP A 213 4.94 -2.97 -16.54
CA TRP A 213 3.92 -2.33 -15.70
C TRP A 213 2.62 -2.13 -16.48
N GLY A 214 1.50 -2.56 -15.91
CA GLY A 214 0.15 -2.32 -16.44
C GLY A 214 -0.59 -3.60 -16.81
N GLY A 215 -1.87 -3.63 -16.45
CA GLY A 215 -2.80 -4.70 -16.76
C GLY A 215 -2.75 -5.87 -15.76
N GLU A 216 -1.62 -6.13 -15.09
CA GLU A 216 -1.51 -7.22 -14.12
C GLU A 216 -2.50 -7.08 -12.95
N ASP A 217 -2.78 -5.84 -12.57
CA ASP A 217 -3.73 -5.48 -11.52
C ASP A 217 -5.19 -5.76 -11.93
N VAL A 218 -5.54 -5.42 -13.17
CA VAL A 218 -6.86 -5.72 -13.76
C VAL A 218 -7.07 -7.23 -13.88
N HIS A 219 -6.05 -7.98 -14.29
CA HIS A 219 -6.12 -9.45 -14.38
C HIS A 219 -6.32 -10.06 -12.99
N LEU A 220 -5.59 -9.58 -11.97
CA LEU A 220 -5.77 -10.04 -10.59
C LEU A 220 -7.18 -9.75 -10.06
N TYR A 221 -7.69 -8.53 -10.29
CA TYR A 221 -9.03 -8.13 -9.84
C TYR A 221 -10.17 -8.96 -10.44
N ARG A 222 -9.97 -9.52 -11.66
CA ARG A 222 -10.99 -10.30 -12.36
C ARG A 222 -11.03 -11.78 -11.99
N LYS A 223 -10.07 -12.27 -11.19
CA LYS A 223 -10.05 -13.65 -10.68
C LYS A 223 -11.03 -13.83 -9.53
#